data_AF-A0A3M1N6K0-F1
#
_entry.id   AF-A0A3M1N6K0-F1
#
_cell.length_a   1.000
_cell.length_b   1.000
_cell.length_c   1.000
_cell.angle_alpha   90.00
_cell.angle_beta   90.00
_cell.angle_gamma   90.00
#
_symmetry.space_group_name_H-M   'P 1'
#
loop_
_entity.id
_entity.type
_entity.pdbx_description
1 polymer ?
#
loop_
_entity_poly.entity_id
_entity_poly.type
_entity_poly.pdbx_seq_one_letter_code
_entity_poly.pdbx_strand_id
1 'polypeptide(L)' 'MRARLGGAPVQALRKEIKAVTWSDLHVRRTEHGLKTVVVFDV' A
#
# COMPACT_ATOMS: atom_id res chain seq x y z
N MET A 1 -2.16 14.26 -8.67
CA MET A 1 -1.13 13.28 -8.23
C MET A 1 -0.66 12.54 -9.47
N ARG A 2 0.66 12.43 -9.70
CA ARG A 2 1.22 11.68 -10.84
C ARG A 2 2.17 10.64 -10.27
N ALA A 3 1.88 9.38 -10.51
CA ALA A 3 2.71 8.26 -10.08
C ALA A 3 3.35 7.58 -11.30
N ARG A 4 4.51 6.97 -11.10
CA ARG A 4 5.14 6.06 -12.06
C ARG A 4 5.37 4.74 -11.34
N LEU A 5 5.08 3.65 -12.02
CA LEU A 5 5.30 2.30 -11.51
C LEU A 5 6.40 1.65 -12.35
N GLY A 6 7.35 0.99 -11.70
CA GLY A 6 8.29 0.05 -12.32
C GLY A 6 8.02 -1.34 -11.76
N GLY A 7 8.09 -2.37 -12.61
CA GLY A 7 7.83 -3.76 -12.23
C GLY A 7 8.90 -4.71 -12.73
N ALA A 8 9.02 -5.85 -12.07
CA ALA A 8 9.80 -7.01 -12.50
C ALA A 8 8.89 -8.26 -12.51
N PRO A 9 9.21 -9.32 -13.27
CA PRO A 9 8.39 -10.53 -13.33
C PRO A 9 8.19 -11.16 -11.94
N VAL A 10 6.95 -11.49 -11.60
CA VAL A 10 6.62 -12.18 -10.35
C VAL A 10 7.03 -13.64 -10.48
N GLN A 11 8.04 -14.06 -9.71
CA GLN A 11 8.55 -15.43 -9.73
C GLN A 11 7.62 -16.45 -9.05
N ALA A 12 6.82 -16.01 -8.07
CA ALA A 12 5.81 -16.84 -7.39
C ALA A 12 4.77 -15.97 -6.68
N LEU A 13 3.49 -16.33 -6.77
CA LEU A 13 2.39 -15.67 -6.06
C LEU A 13 2.27 -16.26 -4.65
N ARG A 14 2.64 -15.49 -3.61
CA ARG A 14 2.61 -15.97 -2.22
C ARG A 14 1.29 -15.71 -1.49
N LYS A 15 0.61 -14.61 -1.82
CA LYS A 15 -0.72 -14.22 -1.34
C LYS A 15 -1.36 -13.31 -2.38
N GLU A 16 -2.67 -13.43 -2.56
CA GLU A 16 -3.45 -12.54 -3.40
C GLU A 16 -4.11 -11.47 -2.52
N ILE A 17 -4.11 -10.22 -2.97
CA ILE A 17 -4.80 -9.12 -2.29
C ILE A 17 -6.20 -9.05 -2.90
N LYS A 18 -7.24 -9.34 -2.10
CA LYS A 18 -8.64 -9.33 -2.54
C LYS A 18 -9.18 -7.91 -2.68
N ALA A 19 -8.85 -7.05 -1.71
CA ALA A 19 -9.28 -5.66 -1.71
C ALA A 19 -8.36 -4.78 -0.85
N VAL A 20 -8.26 -3.51 -1.22
CA VAL A 20 -7.75 -2.45 -0.33
C VAL A 20 -8.93 -1.88 0.42
N THR A 21 -8.87 -1.87 1.76
CA THR A 21 -9.97 -1.40 2.59
C THR A 21 -9.59 -0.13 3.35
N TRP A 22 -10.61 0.65 3.73
CA TRP A 22 -10.43 1.89 4.51
C TRP A 22 -10.40 1.63 6.02
N SER A 23 -10.45 0.37 6.45
CA SER A 23 -10.70 -0.05 7.84
C SER A 23 -9.66 0.45 8.86
N ASP A 24 -8.52 0.95 8.41
CA ASP A 24 -7.50 1.63 9.23
C ASP A 24 -6.64 2.60 8.38
N LEU A 25 -7.23 3.23 7.35
CA LEU A 25 -6.46 4.19 6.55
C LEU A 25 -6.27 5.49 7.34
N HIS A 26 -5.02 5.75 7.71
CA HIS A 26 -4.65 7.00 8.34
C HIS A 26 -3.39 7.59 7.72
N VAL A 27 -3.46 8.87 7.36
CA VAL A 27 -2.30 9.68 6.99
C VAL A 27 -2.04 10.67 8.11
N ARG A 28 -0.86 10.61 8.73
CA ARG A 28 -0.47 11.48 9.85
C ARG A 28 0.79 12.26 9.50
N ARG A 29 0.85 13.52 9.93
CA ARG A 29 2.08 14.32 9.90
C ARG A 29 3.00 13.87 11.04
N THR A 30 4.28 13.78 10.75
CA THR A 30 5.34 13.49 11.72
C THR A 30 6.46 14.52 11.53
N GLU A 31 7.40 14.56 12.47
CA GLU A 31 8.59 15.42 12.38
C GLU A 31 9.44 15.13 11.12
N HIS A 32 9.28 13.95 10.52
CA HIS A 32 9.99 13.52 9.31
C HIS A 32 9.11 13.53 8.04
N GLY A 33 7.91 14.12 8.08
CA GLY A 33 7.02 14.24 6.92
C GLY A 33 5.67 13.56 7.11
N LEU A 34 5.30 12.65 6.22
CA LEU A 34 4.01 11.96 6.24
C LEU A 34 4.20 10.47 6.48
N LYS A 35 3.40 9.91 7.39
CA LYS A 35 3.29 8.47 7.62
C LYS A 35 1.88 8.02 7.26
N THR A 36 1.75 6.91 6.53
CA THR A 36 0.47 6.29 6.20
C THR A 36 0.43 4.82 6.59
N VAL A 37 -0.76 4.33 6.94
CA VAL A 37 -1.05 2.90 7.16
C VAL A 37 -2.10 2.47 6.15
N VAL A 38 -1.85 1.38 5.41
CA VAL A 38 -2.81 0.80 4.45
C VAL A 38 -3.00 -0.66 4.82
N VAL A 39 -4.25 -1.08 5.01
CA VAL A 39 -4.61 -2.46 5.34
C VAL A 39 -5.19 -3.15 4.11
N PHE A 40 -4.65 -4.34 3.83
CA PHE A 40 -5.04 -5.18 2.72
C PHE A 40 -5.84 -6.37 3.23
N ASP A 41 -6.98 -6.64 2.58
CA ASP A 41 -7.71 -7.90 2.77
C ASP A 41 -7.09 -8.97 1.87
N VAL A 42 -6.72 -10.12 2.46
CA VAL A 42 -5.98 -11.23 1.82
C VAL A 42 -6.78 -12.53 1.82
#